data_AF-A0A497EWT6-F1
#
_entry.id   AF-A0A497EWT6-F1
#
_cell.length_a   1.000
_cell.length_b   1.000
_cell.length_c   1.000
_cell.angle_alpha   90.00
_cell.angle_beta   90.00
_cell.angle_gamma   90.00
#
_symmetry.space_group_name_H-M   'P 1'
#
loop_
_entity.id
_entity.type
_entity.pdbx_description
1 polymer ?
#
loop_
_entity_poly.entity_id
_entity_poly.type
_entity_poly.pdbx_seq_one_letter_code
_entity_poly.pdbx_strand_id
1 'polypeptide(L)'
;MDNEIPLVEEEVIRGHGKREGVVVNGVINWHRWYLTLSREEKDAYRRVLAMSSLEEVHKNKVLLMFYTYDYLSLETHEEKLRKAHLRYCNLQEFRGVTGGMDEEFTRLFDLDIEDTEHEMFDLYRQVVKSFFEEKRT
;
A
#
# COMPACT_ATOMS: atom_id res chain seq x y z
N MET A 1 12.60 -18.80 -13.56
CA MET A 1 11.16 -18.53 -13.73
C MET A 1 10.95 -17.18 -13.10
N ASP A 2 10.66 -16.17 -13.91
CA ASP A 2 10.19 -14.90 -13.39
C ASP A 2 8.84 -15.22 -12.73
N ASN A 3 8.77 -15.14 -11.40
CA ASN A 3 7.52 -15.34 -10.69
C ASN A 3 6.61 -14.16 -11.02
N GLU A 4 5.80 -14.32 -12.06
CA GLU A 4 4.80 -13.36 -12.46
C GLU A 4 3.76 -13.29 -11.33
N ILE A 5 3.75 -12.16 -10.63
CA ILE A 5 2.79 -11.89 -9.57
C ILE A 5 1.46 -11.45 -10.18
N PRO A 6 0.31 -11.85 -9.61
CA PRO A 6 -0.99 -11.35 -10.05
C PRO A 6 -1.06 -9.82 -10.02
N LEU A 7 -1.47 -9.19 -11.13
CA LEU A 7 -1.66 -7.73 -11.21
C LEU A 7 -3.11 -7.33 -11.49
N VAL A 8 -4.00 -8.31 -11.68
CA VAL A 8 -5.46 -8.09 -11.77
C VAL A 8 -6.24 -9.04 -10.86
N GLU A 9 -7.49 -8.69 -10.53
CA GLU A 9 -8.31 -9.46 -9.58
C GLU A 9 -8.55 -10.90 -10.05
N GLU A 10 -8.74 -11.11 -11.36
CA GLU A 10 -8.97 -12.43 -11.94
C GLU A 10 -7.77 -13.36 -11.74
N GLU A 11 -6.54 -12.83 -11.77
CA GLU A 11 -5.32 -13.59 -11.52
C GLU A 11 -5.17 -13.93 -10.05
N VAL A 12 -5.53 -13.00 -9.15
CA VAL A 12 -5.56 -13.24 -7.71
C VAL A 12 -6.56 -14.36 -7.39
N ILE A 13 -7.76 -14.33 -7.98
CA ILE A 13 -8.77 -15.37 -7.81
C ILE A 13 -8.27 -16.71 -8.35
N ARG A 14 -7.62 -16.72 -9.52
CA ARG A 14 -7.09 -17.95 -10.13
C ARG A 14 -5.96 -18.57 -9.31
N GLY A 15 -5.03 -17.76 -8.82
CA GLY A 15 -3.84 -18.19 -8.09
C GLY A 15 -4.08 -18.46 -6.60
N HIS A 16 -5.00 -17.72 -5.97
CA HIS A 16 -5.19 -17.72 -4.52
C HIS A 16 -6.63 -17.95 -4.07
N GLY A 17 -7.61 -17.96 -4.98
CA GLY A 17 -9.03 -18.05 -4.60
C GLY A 17 -9.44 -19.36 -3.93
N LYS A 18 -8.62 -20.41 -4.02
CA LYS A 18 -8.83 -21.67 -3.28
C LYS A 18 -8.32 -21.62 -1.83
N ARG A 19 -7.54 -20.60 -1.45
CA ARG A 19 -7.03 -20.42 -0.09
C ARG A 19 -8.19 -19.95 0.81
N GLU A 20 -8.26 -20.51 2.01
CA GLU A 20 -9.37 -20.28 2.93
C GLU A 20 -9.56 -18.78 3.22
N GLY A 21 -10.81 -18.31 3.02
CA GLY A 21 -11.19 -16.93 3.33
C GLY A 21 -10.63 -15.87 2.38
N VAL A 22 -9.87 -16.23 1.33
CA VAL A 22 -9.35 -15.27 0.34
C VAL A 22 -10.45 -14.78 -0.58
N VAL A 23 -11.38 -15.64 -0.99
CA VAL A 23 -12.58 -15.24 -1.75
C VAL A 23 -13.82 -15.60 -0.94
N VAL A 24 -14.65 -14.59 -0.66
CA VAL A 24 -15.92 -14.74 0.06
C VAL A 24 -17.01 -14.10 -0.79
N ASN A 25 -18.02 -14.88 -1.17
CA ASN A 25 -19.13 -14.42 -2.03
C ASN A 25 -18.66 -13.77 -3.36
N GLY A 26 -17.58 -14.28 -3.95
CA GLY A 26 -17.01 -13.75 -5.20
C GLY A 26 -16.18 -12.46 -5.04
N VAL A 27 -15.97 -11.98 -3.80
CA VAL A 27 -15.15 -10.80 -3.50
C VAL A 27 -13.85 -11.23 -2.84
N ILE A 28 -12.74 -10.61 -3.24
CA ILE A 28 -11.43 -10.84 -2.63
C ILE A 28 -11.39 -10.16 -1.26
N ASN A 29 -11.07 -10.94 -0.23
CA ASN A 29 -10.67 -10.40 1.07
C ASN A 29 -9.18 -10.09 1.03
N TRP A 30 -8.84 -8.83 0.72
CA TRP A 30 -7.46 -8.38 0.49
C TRP A 30 -6.54 -8.57 1.71
N HIS A 31 -7.06 -8.41 2.92
CA HIS A 31 -6.31 -8.68 4.13
C HIS A 31 -5.95 -10.17 4.24
N ARG A 32 -6.94 -11.06 4.05
CA ARG A 32 -6.69 -12.52 4.06
C ARG A 32 -5.75 -12.93 2.94
N TRP A 33 -5.92 -12.38 1.75
CA TRP A 33 -5.02 -12.58 0.63
C TRP A 33 -3.58 -12.23 1.01
N TYR A 34 -3.32 -11.00 1.49
CA TYR A 34 -2.00 -10.53 1.90
C TYR A 34 -1.35 -11.44 2.96
N LEU A 35 -2.12 -11.89 3.96
CA LEU A 35 -1.63 -12.79 5.00
C LEU A 35 -1.25 -14.18 4.47
N THR A 36 -1.84 -14.63 3.37
CA THR A 36 -1.50 -15.92 2.75
C THR A 36 -0.27 -15.87 1.86
N LEU A 37 0.21 -14.67 1.48
CA LEU A 37 1.35 -14.54 0.59
C LEU A 37 2.65 -15.02 1.27
N SER A 38 3.43 -15.82 0.55
CA SER A 38 4.77 -16.21 0.97
C SER A 38 5.72 -15.00 1.02
N ARG A 39 6.88 -15.18 1.63
CA ARG A 39 7.92 -14.14 1.64
C ARG A 39 8.36 -13.79 0.22
N GLU A 40 8.52 -14.78 -0.64
CA GLU A 40 8.93 -14.61 -2.03
C GLU A 40 7.87 -13.86 -2.84
N GLU A 41 6.58 -14.17 -2.63
CA GLU A 41 5.46 -13.45 -3.24
C GLU A 41 5.46 -11.98 -2.79
N LYS A 42 5.62 -11.71 -1.49
CA LYS A 42 5.72 -10.35 -0.94
C LYS A 42 6.92 -9.59 -1.49
N ASP A 43 8.08 -10.23 -1.54
CA ASP A 43 9.31 -9.63 -2.08
C ASP A 43 9.18 -9.31 -3.57
N ALA A 44 8.41 -10.10 -4.33
CA ALA A 44 8.13 -9.81 -5.74
C ALA A 44 7.23 -8.59 -5.92
N TYR A 45 6.12 -8.47 -5.17
CA TYR A 45 5.29 -7.24 -5.16
C TYR A 45 6.08 -6.00 -4.74
N ARG A 46 6.89 -6.13 -3.70
CA ARG A 46 7.78 -5.06 -3.21
C ARG A 46 8.74 -4.56 -4.30
N ARG A 47 9.31 -5.45 -5.11
CA ARG A 47 10.17 -5.05 -6.24
C ARG A 47 9.42 -4.26 -7.30
N VAL A 48 8.18 -4.63 -7.60
CA VAL A 48 7.32 -3.86 -8.51
C VAL A 48 7.07 -2.47 -7.91
N LEU A 49 6.60 -2.40 -6.67
CA LEU A 49 6.30 -1.13 -6.00
C LEU A 49 7.52 -0.21 -5.84
N ALA A 50 8.71 -0.76 -5.61
CA ALA A 50 9.95 0.01 -5.52
C ALA A 50 10.31 0.76 -6.81
N MET A 51 9.79 0.29 -7.95
CA MET A 51 10.01 0.84 -9.29
C MET A 51 8.81 1.62 -9.84
N SER A 52 7.62 1.48 -9.23
CA SER A 52 6.39 2.17 -9.65
C SER A 52 6.27 3.60 -9.11
N SER A 53 5.45 4.41 -9.77
CA SER A 53 4.94 5.69 -9.26
C SER A 53 3.67 5.47 -8.40
N LEU A 54 3.32 6.44 -7.56
CA LEU A 54 2.10 6.34 -6.73
C LEU A 54 0.84 6.29 -7.62
N GLU A 55 0.84 7.05 -8.71
CA GLU A 55 -0.28 7.08 -9.67
C GLU A 55 -0.48 5.74 -10.38
N GLU A 56 0.61 5.02 -10.69
CA GLU A 56 0.53 3.66 -11.24
C GLU A 56 -0.08 2.69 -10.22
N VAL A 57 0.31 2.83 -8.94
CA VAL A 57 -0.25 2.03 -7.84
C VAL A 57 -1.74 2.33 -7.66
N HIS A 58 -2.16 3.59 -7.67
CA HIS A 58 -3.58 3.97 -7.57
C HIS A 58 -4.44 3.43 -8.72
N LYS A 59 -3.87 3.32 -9.92
CA LYS A 59 -4.56 2.74 -11.08
C LYS A 59 -4.67 1.22 -11.01
N ASN A 60 -3.87 0.55 -10.19
CA ASN A 60 -3.87 -0.91 -10.05
C ASN A 60 -4.34 -1.33 -8.65
N LYS A 61 -5.58 -1.83 -8.57
CA LYS A 61 -6.20 -2.26 -7.32
C LYS A 61 -5.39 -3.32 -6.57
N VAL A 62 -4.74 -4.26 -7.25
CA VAL A 62 -3.94 -5.31 -6.60
C VAL A 62 -2.70 -4.71 -5.95
N LEU A 63 -1.99 -3.85 -6.67
CA LEU A 63 -0.81 -3.14 -6.14
C LEU A 63 -1.18 -2.21 -4.99
N LEU A 64 -2.28 -1.47 -5.13
CA LEU A 64 -2.78 -0.61 -4.06
C LEU A 64 -3.09 -1.41 -2.80
N MET A 65 -3.81 -2.52 -2.93
CA MET A 65 -4.14 -3.36 -1.77
C MET A 65 -2.91 -4.02 -1.16
N PHE A 66 -1.97 -4.50 -1.98
CA PHE A 66 -0.69 -4.98 -1.46
C PHE A 66 0.05 -3.89 -0.68
N TYR A 67 0.22 -2.72 -1.29
CA TYR A 67 0.91 -1.57 -0.70
C TYR A 67 0.29 -1.20 0.65
N THR A 68 -1.04 -1.06 0.73
CA THR A 68 -1.74 -0.72 1.99
C THR A 68 -1.39 -1.71 3.10
N TYR A 69 -1.55 -3.01 2.88
CA TYR A 69 -1.30 -4.00 3.95
C TYR A 69 0.18 -4.19 4.24
N ASP A 70 1.05 -4.07 3.24
CA ASP A 70 2.49 -4.15 3.44
C ASP A 70 3.03 -2.95 4.22
N TYR A 71 2.55 -1.74 3.91
CA TYR A 71 2.86 -0.53 4.65
C TYR A 71 2.49 -0.68 6.14
N LEU A 72 1.24 -1.07 6.42
CA LEU A 72 0.74 -1.28 7.79
C LEU A 72 1.54 -2.34 8.55
N SER A 73 2.01 -3.37 7.85
CA SER A 73 2.88 -4.38 8.42
C SER A 73 4.25 -3.80 8.79
N LEU A 74 4.86 -3.02 7.89
CA LEU A 74 6.21 -2.48 8.07
C LEU A 74 6.28 -1.33 9.09
N GLU A 75 5.27 -0.48 9.18
CA GLU A 75 5.29 0.66 10.12
C GLU A 75 5.33 0.24 11.59
N THR A 76 4.98 -1.01 11.91
CA THR A 76 5.13 -1.57 13.26
C THR A 76 6.61 -1.65 13.69
N HIS A 77 7.53 -1.64 12.73
CA HIS A 77 8.97 -1.77 12.94
C HIS A 77 9.78 -0.61 12.34
N GLU A 78 9.18 0.19 11.45
CA GLU A 78 9.81 1.33 10.77
C GLU A 78 9.24 2.66 11.28
N GLU A 79 9.95 3.32 12.21
CA GLU A 79 9.46 4.53 12.89
C GLU A 79 9.12 5.68 11.92
N LYS A 80 9.88 5.81 10.82
CA LYS A 80 9.62 6.83 9.80
C LYS A 80 8.27 6.62 9.11
N LEU A 81 7.94 5.38 8.74
CA LEU A 81 6.64 5.04 8.15
C LEU A 81 5.51 5.34 9.14
N ARG A 82 5.68 4.94 10.40
CA ARG A 82 4.69 5.20 11.44
C ARG A 82 4.42 6.69 11.64
N LYS A 83 5.46 7.53 11.65
CA LYS A 83 5.31 9.00 11.80
C LYS A 83 4.54 9.61 10.62
N ALA A 84 4.87 9.21 9.40
CA ALA A 84 4.18 9.69 8.21
C ALA A 84 2.71 9.26 8.18
N HIS A 85 2.42 8.01 8.57
CA HIS A 85 1.04 7.51 8.64
C HIS A 85 0.22 8.24 9.72
N LEU A 86 0.77 8.47 10.91
CA LEU A 86 0.09 9.26 11.94
C LEU A 86 -0.23 10.68 11.46
N ARG A 87 0.71 11.32 10.73
CA ARG A 87 0.46 12.63 10.11
C ARG A 87 -0.70 12.55 9.11
N TYR A 88 -0.70 11.56 8.23
CA TYR A 88 -1.77 11.34 7.27
C TYR A 88 -3.13 11.13 7.95
N CYS A 89 -3.20 10.26 8.97
CA CYS A 89 -4.43 10.04 9.74
C CYS A 89 -4.93 11.33 10.39
N ASN A 90 -4.04 12.11 11.02
CA ASN A 90 -4.41 13.39 11.63
C ASN A 90 -4.97 14.38 10.60
N LEU A 91 -4.37 14.46 9.41
CA LEU A 91 -4.87 15.31 8.33
C LEU A 91 -6.25 14.84 7.84
N GLN A 92 -6.44 13.54 7.67
CA GLN A 92 -7.73 12.93 7.28
C GLN A 92 -8.83 13.17 8.33
N GLU A 93 -8.52 12.98 9.61
CA GLU A 93 -9.45 13.25 10.72
C GLU A 93 -9.83 14.73 10.77
N PHE A 94 -8.84 15.62 10.66
CA PHE A 94 -9.08 17.05 10.63
C PHE A 94 -9.95 17.45 9.45
N ARG A 95 -9.65 16.92 8.25
CA ARG A 95 -10.42 17.14 7.03
C ARG A 95 -11.88 16.71 7.16
N GLY A 96 -12.14 15.58 7.83
CA GLY A 96 -13.49 15.11 8.13
C GLY A 96 -14.27 16.04 9.05
N VAL A 97 -13.60 16.68 10.01
CA VAL A 97 -14.21 17.66 10.92
C VAL A 97 -14.46 19.01 10.23
N THR A 98 -13.58 19.43 9.33
CA THR A 98 -13.68 20.71 8.62
C THR A 98 -14.47 20.63 7.31
N GLY A 99 -15.03 19.47 6.98
CA GLY A 99 -15.92 19.28 5.83
C GLY A 99 -17.17 20.16 5.95
N GLY A 100 -17.21 21.26 5.19
CA GLY A 100 -18.27 22.27 5.25
C GLY A 100 -17.82 23.66 5.71
N MET A 101 -16.54 23.82 6.04
CA MET A 101 -15.89 25.14 6.16
C MET A 101 -15.53 25.71 4.77
N ASP A 102 -14.93 26.89 4.75
CA ASP A 102 -14.44 27.60 3.56
C ASP A 102 -13.76 26.68 2.52
N GLU A 103 -14.12 26.87 1.25
CA GLU A 103 -13.68 26.01 0.13
C GLU A 103 -12.17 26.16 -0.15
N GLU A 104 -11.62 27.36 -0.01
CA GLU A 104 -10.19 27.61 -0.21
C GLU A 104 -9.36 26.95 0.89
N PHE A 105 -9.79 27.08 2.15
CA PHE A 105 -9.20 26.38 3.28
C PHE A 105 -9.25 24.87 3.10
N THR A 106 -10.41 24.33 2.75
CA THR A 106 -10.64 22.92 2.43
C THR A 106 -9.64 22.39 1.40
N ARG A 107 -9.41 23.14 0.31
CA ARG A 107 -8.50 22.74 -0.77
C ARG A 107 -7.05 22.64 -0.32
N LEU A 108 -6.60 23.50 0.60
CA LEU A 108 -5.24 23.43 1.14
C LEU A 108 -5.01 22.14 1.93
N PHE A 109 -6.00 21.65 2.67
CA PHE A 109 -5.90 20.36 3.36
C PHE A 109 -5.89 19.18 2.39
N ASP A 110 -6.67 19.24 1.32
CA ASP A 110 -6.65 18.20 0.29
C ASP A 110 -5.24 18.11 -0.35
N LEU A 111 -4.60 19.25 -0.63
CA LEU A 111 -3.21 19.28 -1.11
C LEU A 111 -2.22 18.74 -0.07
N ASP A 112 -2.34 19.12 1.21
CA ASP A 112 -1.46 18.61 2.27
C ASP A 112 -1.61 17.09 2.46
N ILE A 113 -2.83 16.56 2.27
CA ILE A 113 -3.12 15.12 2.30
C ILE A 113 -2.44 14.42 1.11
N GLU A 114 -2.61 14.95 -0.10
CA GLU A 114 -1.98 14.42 -1.31
C GLU A 114 -0.44 14.41 -1.17
N ASP A 115 0.16 15.52 -0.75
CA ASP A 115 1.61 15.63 -0.51
C ASP A 115 2.08 14.62 0.54
N THR A 116 1.30 14.42 1.61
CA THR A 116 1.64 13.45 2.66
C THR A 116 1.53 12.01 2.14
N GLU A 117 0.57 11.71 1.26
CA GLU A 117 0.44 10.39 0.64
C GLU A 117 1.65 10.08 -0.26
N HIS A 118 2.10 11.07 -1.04
CA HIS A 118 3.34 10.98 -1.81
C HIS A 118 4.56 10.74 -0.92
N GLU A 119 4.69 11.48 0.18
CA GLU A 119 5.77 11.29 1.16
C GLU A 119 5.76 9.87 1.77
N MET A 120 4.57 9.37 2.14
CA MET A 120 4.41 8.01 2.66
C MET A 120 4.88 6.96 1.65
N PHE A 121 4.47 7.09 0.39
CA PHE A 121 4.88 6.16 -0.65
C PHE A 121 6.39 6.22 -0.92
N ASP A 122 6.99 7.41 -0.90
CA ASP A 122 8.44 7.58 -1.05
C ASP A 122 9.22 6.92 0.08
N LEU A 123 8.80 7.12 1.32
CA LEU A 123 9.40 6.47 2.49
C LEU A 123 9.25 4.95 2.41
N TYR A 124 8.07 4.45 2.01
CA TYR A 124 7.85 3.03 1.79
C TYR A 124 8.82 2.46 0.75
N ARG A 125 8.99 3.13 -0.40
CA ARG A 125 9.93 2.69 -1.44
C ARG A 125 11.36 2.67 -0.94
N GLN A 126 11.78 3.63 -0.11
CA GLN A 126 13.12 3.64 0.50
C GLN A 126 13.33 2.44 1.42
N VAL A 127 12.38 2.16 2.31
CA VAL A 127 12.41 0.98 3.20
C VAL A 127 12.47 -0.31 2.40
N VAL A 128 11.62 -0.44 1.38
CA VAL A 128 11.59 -1.65 0.56
C VAL A 128 12.90 -1.87 -0.21
N LYS A 129 13.52 -0.79 -0.72
CA LYS A 129 14.82 -0.89 -1.41
C LYS A 129 15.92 -1.40 -0.48
N SER A 130 15.94 -0.99 0.80
CA SER A 130 16.99 -1.43 1.74
C SER A 130 16.98 -2.94 1.97
N PHE A 131 15.81 -3.60 1.92
CA PHE A 131 15.69 -5.06 2.04
C PHE A 131 16.45 -5.85 0.98
N PHE A 132 16.71 -5.22 -0.17
CA PHE A 132 17.42 -5.83 -1.30
C PHE A 132 18.88 -5.38 -1.38
N GLU A 133 19.23 -4.27 -0.75
CA GLU A 133 20.61 -3.76 -0.66
C GLU A 133 21.39 -4.46 0.46
N GLU A 134 20.79 -4.71 1.63
CA GLU A 134 21.45 -5.42 2.75
C GLU A 134 21.84 -6.87 2.40
N LYS A 135 21.13 -7.52 1.47
CA LYS A 135 21.44 -8.88 1.01
C LYS A 135 22.67 -8.96 0.09
N ARG A 136 23.36 -7.85 -0.21
CA ARG A 136 24.55 -7.80 -1.09
C ARG A 136 25.88 -7.63 -0.33
N THR A 137 25.85 -7.62 1.00
CA THR A 137 27.01 -7.56 1.92
C THR A 137 27.12 -8.84 2.73
#